data_AF-Q2VPZ0-F1
#
_entry.id   AF-Q2VPZ0-F1
#
_cell.length_a   1.000
_cell.length_b   1.000
_cell.length_c   1.000
_cell.angle_alpha   90.00
_cell.angle_beta   90.00
_cell.angle_gamma   90.00
#
_symmetry.space_group_name_H-M   'P 1'
#
loop_
_entity.id
_entity.type
_entity.pdbx_description
1 polymer ?
#
loop_
_entity_poly.entity_id
_entity_poly.type
_entity_poly.pdbx_seq_one_letter_code
_entity_poly.pdbx_strand_id
1 'polypeptide(L)'
;MASEEAQFVARAEHLAGPTGVVGFQTRAAREAAFAPQDRYVLPQFEEKTPYGFKRQDPYTRLFEDRIIFMGVQVDDTSADDIMAQLLVLESQDPNRDVMMYINSPGGSMTAMTAIYDTMQYIKPDVQTVCLGQAASAAAILLAAGAKGKRLMLPNARVLI
;
A
#
# COMPACT_ATOMS: atom_id res chain seq x y z
N MET A 1 24.51 -50.59 19.37
CA MET A 1 23.18 -50.91 18.82
C MET A 1 22.45 -49.58 18.64
N ALA A 2 22.33 -49.09 17.40
CA ALA A 2 21.61 -47.85 17.14
C ALA A 2 20.11 -48.08 17.38
N SER A 3 19.47 -47.17 18.13
CA SER A 3 18.03 -47.19 18.45
C SER A 3 17.18 -47.25 17.17
N GLU A 4 16.05 -47.96 17.21
CA GLU A 4 15.07 -48.02 16.12
C GLU A 4 14.61 -46.63 15.66
N GLU A 5 14.58 -45.65 16.57
CA GLU A 5 14.25 -44.26 16.27
C GLU A 5 15.28 -43.60 15.35
N ALA A 6 16.58 -43.91 15.55
CA ALA A 6 17.64 -43.38 14.70
C ALA A 6 17.59 -43.95 13.27
N GLN A 7 17.13 -45.20 13.12
CA GLN A 7 16.91 -45.82 11.81
C GLN A 7 15.67 -45.27 11.11
N PHE A 8 14.65 -44.85 11.87
CA PHE A 8 13.45 -44.22 11.34
C PHE A 8 13.71 -42.79 10.84
N VAL A 9 14.46 -42.00 11.60
CA VAL A 9 14.87 -40.63 11.21
C VAL A 9 15.76 -40.66 9.97
N ALA A 10 16.76 -41.56 9.92
CA ALA A 10 17.63 -41.69 8.76
C ALA A 10 16.89 -42.12 7.47
N ARG A 11 15.85 -42.96 7.59
CA ARG A 11 14.98 -43.30 6.45
C ARG A 11 14.08 -42.15 6.02
N ALA A 12 13.59 -41.35 6.96
CA ALA A 12 12.77 -40.17 6.68
C ALA A 12 13.57 -39.09 5.94
N GLU A 13 14.82 -38.85 6.35
CA GLU A 13 15.72 -37.90 5.70
C GLU A 13 16.14 -38.36 4.29
N HIS A 14 16.39 -39.67 4.09
CA HIS A 14 16.72 -40.23 2.77
C HIS A 14 15.53 -40.19 1.79
N LEU A 15 14.28 -40.22 2.28
CA LEU A 15 13.08 -40.10 1.45
C LEU A 15 12.69 -38.64 1.18
N ALA A 16 13.17 -37.68 1.98
CA ALA A 16 12.80 -36.28 1.87
C ALA A 16 13.56 -35.52 0.76
N GLY A 17 14.72 -36.00 0.31
CA GLY A 17 15.57 -35.28 -0.65
C GLY A 17 15.89 -33.84 -0.21
N PRO A 18 16.58 -33.02 -1.03
CA PRO A 18 16.85 -31.62 -0.71
C PRO A 18 15.58 -30.73 -0.80
N THR A 19 14.39 -31.32 -0.90
CA THR A 19 13.15 -30.63 -1.25
C THR A 19 11.99 -31.27 -0.49
N GLY A 20 11.98 -31.07 0.83
CA GLY A 20 10.87 -31.47 1.67
C GLY A 20 9.55 -30.89 1.16
N VAL A 21 8.59 -31.78 0.93
CA VAL A 21 7.16 -31.53 0.70
C VAL A 21 6.79 -30.78 -0.59
N VAL A 22 7.17 -31.33 -1.75
CA VAL A 22 6.56 -30.98 -3.05
C VAL A 22 5.48 -32.01 -3.38
N GLY A 23 4.31 -31.90 -2.74
CA GLY A 23 3.30 -32.95 -2.91
C GLY A 23 1.85 -32.61 -2.63
N PHE A 24 1.51 -31.44 -2.09
CA PHE A 24 0.13 -30.94 -2.04
C PHE A 24 0.18 -29.41 -1.88
N GLN A 25 0.65 -28.71 -2.92
CA GLN A 25 0.33 -27.29 -3.00
C GLN A 25 -1.16 -27.21 -3.32
N THR A 26 -1.95 -26.63 -2.40
CA THR A 26 -3.35 -26.30 -2.66
C THR A 26 -3.40 -25.48 -3.95
N ARG A 27 -4.47 -25.62 -4.74
CA ARG A 27 -4.65 -24.80 -5.95
C ARG A 27 -4.49 -23.31 -5.64
N ALA A 28 -4.92 -22.88 -4.45
CA ALA A 28 -4.68 -21.55 -3.90
C ALA A 28 -3.19 -21.20 -3.71
N ALA A 29 -2.36 -22.11 -3.20
CA ALA A 29 -0.91 -21.88 -3.08
C ALA A 29 -0.20 -21.85 -4.44
N ARG A 30 -0.69 -22.62 -5.42
CA ARG A 30 -0.21 -22.58 -6.81
C ARG A 30 -0.64 -21.30 -7.54
N GLU A 31 -1.86 -20.83 -7.31
CA GLU A 31 -2.38 -19.55 -7.80
C GLU A 31 -1.68 -18.36 -7.13
N ALA A 32 -1.32 -18.45 -5.84
CA ALA A 32 -0.52 -17.44 -5.16
C ALA A 32 0.93 -17.38 -5.66
N ALA A 33 1.54 -18.54 -5.99
CA ALA A 33 2.89 -18.60 -6.57
C ALA A 33 2.96 -18.07 -8.02
N PHE A 34 1.82 -18.09 -8.73
CA PHE A 34 1.62 -17.52 -10.06
C PHE A 34 0.73 -16.27 -10.04
N ALA A 35 0.60 -15.61 -8.90
CA ALA A 35 0.05 -14.25 -8.88
C ALA A 35 1.00 -13.39 -9.72
N PRO A 36 0.50 -12.51 -10.60
CA PRO A 36 1.35 -11.59 -11.32
C PRO A 36 2.16 -10.81 -10.28
N GLN A 37 3.44 -11.16 -10.16
CA GLN A 37 4.43 -10.33 -9.49
C GLN A 37 4.46 -9.08 -10.35
N ASP A 38 3.80 -8.03 -9.86
CA ASP A 38 3.77 -6.73 -10.52
C ASP A 38 5.22 -6.41 -10.90
N ARG A 39 5.51 -6.34 -12.21
CA ARG A 39 6.84 -5.93 -12.66
C ARG A 39 6.98 -4.47 -12.26
N TYR A 40 7.53 -4.24 -11.07
CA TYR A 40 7.81 -2.94 -10.51
C TYR A 40 9.08 -2.36 -11.15
N VAL A 41 9.06 -2.16 -12.47
CA VAL A 41 10.02 -1.25 -13.10
C VAL A 41 9.39 0.12 -13.01
N LEU A 42 9.64 0.82 -11.90
CA LEU A 42 9.30 2.23 -11.80
C LEU A 42 10.18 3.00 -12.78
N PRO A 43 9.60 3.70 -13.76
CA PRO A 43 10.37 4.59 -14.60
C PRO A 43 10.95 5.70 -13.71
N GLN A 44 12.25 5.94 -13.82
CA GLN A 44 12.89 7.10 -13.21
C GLN A 44 13.08 8.16 -14.29
N PHE A 45 12.90 9.42 -13.92
CA PHE A 45 13.21 10.55 -14.77
C PHE A 45 14.24 11.46 -14.12
N GLU A 46 14.99 12.18 -14.94
CA GLU A 46 16.01 13.12 -14.48
C GLU A 46 15.51 14.55 -14.68
N GLU A 47 15.45 15.33 -13.60
CA GLU A 47 15.17 16.76 -13.65
C GLU A 47 16.48 17.55 -13.56
N LYS A 48 16.67 18.49 -14.49
CA LYS A 48 17.85 19.37 -14.49
C LYS A 48 17.61 20.54 -13.54
N THR A 49 18.32 20.55 -12.42
CA THR A 49 18.32 21.64 -11.45
C THR A 49 19.55 22.54 -11.67
N PRO A 50 19.56 23.79 -11.17
CA PRO A 50 20.75 24.66 -11.23
C PRO A 50 22.00 24.06 -10.57
N TYR A 51 21.83 23.10 -9.65
CA TYR A 51 22.89 22.47 -8.88
C TYR A 51 23.28 21.08 -9.39
N GLY A 52 22.64 20.58 -10.47
CA GLY A 52 22.93 19.26 -11.05
C GLY A 52 21.70 18.52 -11.55
N PHE A 53 21.82 17.21 -11.76
CA PHE A 53 20.73 16.33 -12.16
C PHE A 53 20.14 15.63 -10.94
N LYS A 54 18.81 15.70 -10.78
CA LYS A 54 18.08 14.99 -9.73
C LYS A 54 17.30 13.84 -10.37
N ARG A 55 17.63 12.59 -10.01
CA ARG A 55 16.87 11.41 -10.41
C ARG A 55 15.71 11.22 -9.45
N GLN A 56 14.50 11.10 -9.98
CA GLN A 56 13.30 10.88 -9.18
C GLN A 56 12.38 9.86 -9.83
N ASP A 57 11.64 9.15 -8.99
CA ASP A 57 10.48 8.39 -9.42
C ASP A 57 9.21 9.28 -9.37
N PRO A 58 8.13 8.88 -10.07
CA PRO A 58 6.88 9.63 -10.08
C PRO A 58 6.24 9.82 -8.70
N TYR A 59 6.34 8.85 -7.79
CA TYR A 59 5.72 8.93 -6.47
C TYR A 59 6.45 9.93 -5.57
N THR A 60 7.77 9.96 -5.62
CA THR A 60 8.63 10.93 -4.94
C THR A 60 8.32 12.34 -5.44
N ARG A 61 8.14 12.52 -6.75
CA ARG A 61 7.77 13.84 -7.29
C ARG A 61 6.37 14.28 -6.85
N LEU A 62 5.40 13.37 -6.85
CA LEU A 62 4.05 13.63 -6.32
C LEU A 62 4.10 13.99 -4.84
N PHE A 63 4.89 13.27 -4.05
CA PHE A 63 5.03 13.52 -2.61
C PHE A 63 5.65 14.89 -2.32
N GLU A 64 6.62 15.35 -3.13
CA GLU A 64 7.16 16.72 -3.06
C GLU A 64 6.10 17.79 -3.34
N ASP A 65 5.14 17.48 -4.21
CA ASP A 65 3.97 18.33 -4.47
C ASP A 65 2.85 18.13 -3.42
N ARG A 66 3.10 17.34 -2.36
CA ARG A 66 2.19 16.99 -1.25
C ARG A 66 1.00 16.14 -1.69
N ILE A 67 1.23 15.25 -2.65
CA ILE A 67 0.24 14.31 -3.16
C ILE A 67 0.57 12.91 -2.65
N ILE A 68 -0.34 12.31 -1.90
CA ILE A 68 -0.29 10.92 -1.42
C ILE A 68 -1.19 10.06 -2.31
N PHE A 69 -0.70 8.90 -2.75
CA PHE A 69 -1.45 7.99 -3.61
C PHE A 69 -1.83 6.69 -2.89
N MET A 70 -3.12 6.51 -2.61
CA MET A 70 -3.70 5.27 -2.09
C MET A 70 -4.30 4.46 -3.24
N GLY A 71 -3.45 3.68 -3.90
CA GLY A 71 -3.80 2.84 -5.05
C GLY A 71 -4.00 1.36 -4.74
N VAL A 72 -3.88 0.97 -3.48
CA VAL A 72 -3.88 -0.43 -3.03
C VAL A 72 -5.04 -0.71 -2.07
N GLN A 73 -5.23 -1.98 -1.72
CA GLN A 73 -6.16 -2.38 -0.67
C GLN A 73 -5.72 -1.78 0.67
N VAL A 74 -6.68 -1.35 1.49
CA VAL A 74 -6.40 -0.82 2.83
C VAL A 74 -6.07 -1.99 3.77
N ASP A 75 -4.83 -2.05 4.21
CA ASP A 75 -4.30 -3.01 5.17
C ASP A 75 -3.35 -2.28 6.14
N ASP A 76 -2.84 -3.00 7.14
CA ASP A 76 -2.03 -2.38 8.18
C ASP A 76 -0.74 -1.76 7.60
N THR A 77 -0.11 -2.41 6.60
CA THR A 77 1.10 -1.89 5.95
C THR A 77 0.84 -0.61 5.15
N SER A 78 -0.19 -0.60 4.31
CA SER A 78 -0.56 0.60 3.54
C SER A 78 -1.05 1.74 4.43
N ALA A 79 -1.71 1.42 5.55
CA ALA A 79 -2.09 2.42 6.54
C ALA A 79 -0.88 3.04 7.23
N ASP A 80 0.09 2.24 7.67
CA ASP A 80 1.33 2.74 8.28
C ASP A 80 2.08 3.66 7.31
N ASP A 81 2.18 3.29 6.03
CA ASP A 81 2.82 4.10 5.00
C ASP A 81 2.10 5.45 4.78
N ILE A 82 0.77 5.45 4.73
CA ILE A 82 -0.04 6.67 4.54
C ILE A 82 0.06 7.58 5.78
N MET A 83 -0.01 7.01 6.98
CA MET A 83 0.13 7.77 8.22
C MET A 83 1.51 8.43 8.32
N ALA A 84 2.57 7.67 8.02
CA ALA A 84 3.93 8.21 8.01
C ALA A 84 4.06 9.37 7.02
N GLN A 85 3.52 9.23 5.80
CA GLN A 85 3.51 10.28 4.79
C GLN A 85 2.76 11.54 5.26
N LEU A 86 1.58 11.39 5.87
CA LEU A 86 0.79 12.51 6.40
C LEU A 86 1.55 13.29 7.48
N LEU A 87 2.16 12.59 8.43
CA LEU A 87 2.94 13.20 9.53
C LEU A 87 4.20 13.91 9.00
N VAL A 88 4.86 13.34 8.00
CA VAL A 88 6.02 13.99 7.36
C VAL A 88 5.59 15.28 6.65
N LEU A 89 4.47 15.27 5.92
CA LEU A 89 3.97 16.47 5.24
C LEU A 89 3.51 17.55 6.23
N GLU A 90 2.90 17.17 7.34
CA GLU A 90 2.60 18.10 8.44
C GLU A 90 3.87 18.74 9.00
N SER A 91 4.91 17.94 9.27
CA SER A 91 6.18 18.45 9.81
C SER A 91 6.90 19.40 8.85
N GLN A 92 6.81 19.16 7.54
CA GLN A 92 7.45 20.00 6.52
C GLN A 92 6.76 21.36 6.36
N ASP A 93 5.43 21.37 6.29
CA ASP A 93 4.65 22.61 6.22
C ASP A 93 3.23 22.36 6.73
N PRO A 94 2.91 22.77 7.98
CA PRO A 94 1.63 22.47 8.58
C PRO A 94 0.50 23.40 8.11
N ASN A 95 0.78 24.39 7.26
CA ASN A 95 -0.22 25.35 6.77
C ASN A 95 -0.64 25.07 5.32
N ARG A 96 0.02 24.13 4.64
CA ARG A 96 -0.24 23.79 3.24
C ARG A 96 -1.04 22.51 3.14
N ASP A 97 -2.12 22.54 2.37
CA ASP A 97 -2.98 21.38 2.15
C ASP A 97 -2.20 20.15 1.65
N VAL A 98 -2.74 18.97 1.96
CA VAL A 98 -2.26 17.69 1.47
C VAL A 98 -3.34 17.09 0.57
N MET A 99 -2.95 16.56 -0.59
CA MET A 99 -3.89 15.95 -1.53
C MET A 99 -3.74 14.43 -1.50
N MET A 100 -4.83 13.73 -1.20
CA MET A 100 -4.89 12.28 -1.15
C MET A 100 -5.69 11.75 -2.34
N TYR A 101 -5.01 11.04 -3.23
CA TYR A 101 -5.61 10.34 -4.35
C TYR A 101 -6.03 8.94 -3.95
N ILE A 102 -7.30 8.61 -4.17
CA ILE A 102 -7.94 7.38 -3.71
C ILE A 102 -8.38 6.57 -4.91
N ASN A 103 -7.76 5.40 -5.09
CA ASN A 103 -8.16 4.34 -6.01
C ASN A 103 -8.04 3.00 -5.29
N SER A 104 -9.02 2.67 -4.45
CA SER A 104 -8.93 1.50 -3.57
C SER A 104 -10.25 0.73 -3.49
N PRO A 105 -10.19 -0.61 -3.48
CA PRO A 105 -11.37 -1.45 -3.22
C PRO A 105 -11.81 -1.43 -1.74
N GLY A 106 -11.13 -0.68 -0.87
CA GLY A 106 -11.35 -0.72 0.59
C GLY A 106 -10.44 -1.73 1.26
N GLY A 107 -10.83 -2.23 2.44
CA GLY A 107 -10.02 -3.19 3.18
C GLY A 107 -10.34 -3.21 4.68
N SER A 108 -9.31 -3.34 5.51
CA SER A 108 -9.45 -3.47 6.96
C SER A 108 -10.04 -2.20 7.58
N MET A 109 -11.01 -2.39 8.48
CA MET A 109 -11.63 -1.28 9.22
C MET A 109 -10.68 -0.67 10.24
N THR A 110 -9.77 -1.44 10.84
CA THR A 110 -8.79 -0.93 11.81
C THR A 110 -7.76 -0.04 11.13
N ALA A 111 -7.23 -0.50 10.00
CA ALA A 111 -6.33 0.26 9.14
C ALA A 111 -7.01 1.55 8.63
N MET A 112 -8.28 1.45 8.22
CA MET A 112 -9.07 2.62 7.85
C MET A 112 -9.21 3.63 8.99
N THR A 113 -9.54 3.19 10.21
CA THR A 113 -9.66 4.10 11.36
C THR A 113 -8.33 4.77 11.70
N ALA A 114 -7.20 4.07 11.55
CA ALA A 114 -5.88 4.65 11.79
C ALA A 114 -5.56 5.80 10.81
N ILE A 115 -5.83 5.57 9.51
CA ILE A 115 -5.69 6.62 8.49
C ILE A 115 -6.67 7.77 8.78
N TYR A 116 -7.93 7.45 9.07
CA TYR A 116 -8.97 8.43 9.36
C TYR A 116 -8.58 9.34 10.52
N ASP A 117 -8.16 8.78 11.64
CA ASP A 117 -7.77 9.54 12.83
C ASP A 117 -6.56 10.42 12.54
N THR A 118 -5.59 9.92 11.78
CA THR A 118 -4.43 10.71 11.35
C THR A 118 -4.85 11.88 10.46
N MET A 119 -5.78 11.68 9.51
CA MET A 119 -6.30 12.76 8.67
C MET A 119 -7.00 13.86 9.48
N GLN A 120 -7.66 13.51 10.59
CA GLN A 120 -8.33 14.48 11.46
C GLN A 120 -7.37 15.12 12.50
N TYR A 121 -6.29 14.42 12.83
CA TYR A 121 -5.32 14.86 13.83
C TYR A 121 -4.38 15.94 13.30
N ILE A 122 -3.89 15.77 12.07
CA ILE A 122 -2.90 16.67 11.49
C ILE A 122 -3.49 18.06 11.25
N LYS A 123 -2.65 19.10 11.36
CA LYS A 123 -3.08 20.49 11.13
C LYS A 123 -3.44 20.81 9.67
N PRO A 124 -2.74 20.30 8.63
CA PRO A 124 -3.11 20.54 7.24
C PRO A 124 -4.50 20.00 6.87
N ASP A 125 -5.24 20.75 6.05
CA ASP A 125 -6.45 20.20 5.45
C ASP A 125 -6.08 19.08 4.46
N VAL A 126 -6.72 17.92 4.62
CA VAL A 126 -6.60 16.80 3.69
C VAL A 126 -7.66 16.90 2.60
N GLN A 127 -7.24 17.23 1.39
CA GLN A 127 -8.07 17.18 0.18
C GLN A 127 -8.12 15.75 -0.35
N THR A 128 -9.31 15.19 -0.54
CA THR A 128 -9.47 13.83 -1.07
C THR A 128 -9.98 13.86 -2.50
N VAL A 129 -9.39 13.04 -3.37
CA VAL A 129 -9.80 12.93 -4.78
C VAL A 129 -9.95 11.46 -5.17
N CYS A 130 -11.15 11.06 -5.58
CA CYS A 130 -11.38 9.70 -6.07
C CYS A 130 -11.02 9.57 -7.55
N LEU A 131 -10.11 8.62 -7.83
CA LEU A 131 -9.64 8.24 -9.15
C LEU A 131 -10.07 6.79 -9.39
N GLY A 132 -11.01 6.56 -10.30
CA GLY A 132 -11.49 5.21 -10.62
C GLY A 132 -12.48 4.67 -9.60
N GLN A 133 -12.05 4.23 -8.41
CA GLN A 133 -12.98 3.74 -7.40
C GLN A 133 -12.57 4.03 -5.95
N ALA A 134 -13.58 4.24 -5.11
CA ALA A 134 -13.47 4.20 -3.66
C ALA A 134 -14.58 3.32 -3.10
N ALA A 135 -14.22 2.11 -2.67
CA ALA A 135 -15.19 1.14 -2.15
C ALA A 135 -15.00 0.87 -0.64
N SER A 136 -16.10 0.61 0.07
CA SER A 136 -16.11 0.24 1.49
C SER A 136 -15.32 1.23 2.35
N ALA A 137 -14.29 0.77 3.08
CA ALA A 137 -13.37 1.59 3.86
C ALA A 137 -12.82 2.81 3.10
N ALA A 138 -12.51 2.67 1.81
CA ALA A 138 -11.99 3.77 1.00
C ALA A 138 -13.04 4.85 0.72
N ALA A 139 -14.33 4.49 0.67
CA ALA A 139 -15.42 5.47 0.55
C ALA A 139 -15.54 6.35 1.80
N ILE A 140 -15.29 5.77 2.98
CA ILE A 140 -15.25 6.50 4.25
C ILE A 140 -14.07 7.49 4.25
N LEU A 141 -12.87 7.03 3.87
CA LEU A 141 -11.69 7.90 3.76
C LEU A 141 -11.89 9.04 2.74
N LEU A 142 -12.52 8.74 1.59
CA LEU A 142 -12.90 9.77 0.63
C LEU A 142 -13.82 10.82 1.25
N ALA A 143 -14.82 10.39 2.02
CA ALA A 143 -15.76 11.28 2.68
C ALA A 143 -15.14 12.07 3.86
N ALA A 144 -14.06 11.56 4.45
CA ALA A 144 -13.33 12.12 5.59
C ALA A 144 -12.45 13.33 5.25
N GLY A 145 -12.23 13.61 3.96
CA GLY A 145 -11.50 14.80 3.53
C GLY A 145 -12.12 16.11 4.02
N ALA A 146 -11.32 17.17 4.05
CA ALA A 146 -11.72 18.48 4.52
C ALA A 146 -12.97 19.00 3.78
N LYS A 147 -13.85 19.68 4.52
CA LYS A 147 -15.12 20.17 3.98
C LYS A 147 -14.88 21.12 2.80
N GLY A 148 -15.53 20.83 1.67
CA GLY A 148 -15.36 21.60 0.42
C GLY A 148 -14.16 21.17 -0.44
N LYS A 149 -13.31 20.26 0.05
CA LYS A 149 -12.13 19.74 -0.65
C LYS A 149 -12.23 18.22 -0.91
N ARG A 150 -13.44 17.73 -1.16
CA ARG A 150 -13.71 16.32 -1.50
C ARG A 150 -14.16 16.26 -2.95
N LEU A 151 -13.35 15.66 -3.81
CA LEU A 151 -13.53 15.65 -5.25
C LEU A 151 -13.56 14.22 -5.78
N MET A 152 -14.13 14.07 -6.96
CA MET A 152 -14.25 12.78 -7.63
C MET A 152 -14.26 13.02 -9.13
N LEU A 153 -13.57 12.16 -9.88
CA LEU A 153 -13.62 12.22 -11.34
C LEU A 153 -14.99 11.78 -11.88
N PRO A 154 -15.42 12.29 -13.05
CA PRO A 154 -16.77 12.04 -13.58
C PRO A 154 -17.14 10.56 -13.77
N ASN A 155 -16.16 9.72 -14.09
CA ASN A 155 -16.34 8.28 -14.33
C ASN A 155 -15.92 7.41 -13.15
N ALA A 156 -15.51 8.01 -12.04
CA ALA A 156 -15.19 7.23 -10.86
C ALA A 156 -16.47 6.63 -10.25
N ARG A 157 -16.32 5.66 -9.36
CA ARG A 157 -17.45 5.07 -8.62
C ARG A 157 -17.17 5.01 -7.12
N VAL A 158 -18.23 5.18 -6.33
CA VAL A 158 -18.21 4.96 -4.89
C VAL A 158 -19.12 3.79 -4.56
N LEU A 159 -18.63 2.84 -3.78
CA LEU A 159 -19.41 1.74 -3.22
C LEU A 159 -19.34 1.85 -1.70
N ILE A 160 -20.49 1.89 -1.03
CA ILE A 160 -20.60 1.99 0.43
C ILE A 160 -21.00 0.62 0.99
#